data_AF-A0A2T2TVH5-F1
#
_entry.id   AF-A0A2T2TVH5-F1
#
_cell.length_a   1.000
_cell.length_b   1.000
_cell.length_c   1.000
_cell.angle_alpha   90.00
_cell.angle_beta   90.00
_cell.angle_gamma   90.00
#
_symmetry.space_group_name_H-M   'P 1'
#
loop_
_entity.id
_entity.type
_entity.pdbx_description
1 polymer ?
#
loop_
_entity_poly.entity_id
_entity_poly.type
_entity_poly.pdbx_seq_one_letter_code
_entity_poly.pdbx_strand_id
1 'polypeptide(L)'
;LSIRSSQTGYDGRLGFSDSTDGLLSSLEVNADQLANDTRGGELTEVGTDESSSKLTSEFTLDGLTLTRNSNTVDDALEGVTINLDEANGTESNFEVASDVEGAKTVVEDFIDKVNEVITFLKEETDLAPSEGEERGTLADDGTFRRLDQQLRTDATSPVDGQPEGLNPLADIGIEANRDGTLKLSDENALEDAVRNNQDAVKSLFNSSDGVATRLENRVDQFVGAGDLLDSRTDSIDRGIDRMDDRIDQFDERLERRQQQLRDRFANVQSTIRSLASQQQAISARL
;
A
#
# COMPACT_ATOMS: atom_id res chain seq x y z
N LEU A 1 -22.70 32.03 35.14
CA LEU A 1 -22.01 32.13 33.84
C LEU A 1 -20.55 31.77 34.09
N SER A 2 -20.00 30.78 33.39
CA SER A 2 -18.57 30.46 33.46
C SER A 2 -17.96 30.78 32.11
N ILE A 3 -16.93 31.60 32.09
CA ILE A 3 -16.15 31.93 30.90
C ILE A 3 -14.79 31.28 31.11
N ARG A 4 -14.38 30.43 30.18
CA ARG A 4 -13.08 29.77 30.18
C ARG A 4 -12.46 29.96 28.81
N SER A 5 -11.15 30.12 28.78
CA SER A 5 -10.43 30.12 27.51
C SER A 5 -10.50 28.73 26.86
N SER A 6 -10.55 28.70 25.53
CA SER A 6 -10.36 27.47 24.76
C SER A 6 -8.87 27.14 24.56
N GLN A 7 -7.97 28.07 24.91
CA GLN A 7 -6.52 27.90 24.82
C GLN A 7 -5.94 27.72 26.23
N THR A 8 -4.98 26.81 26.34
CA THR A 8 -4.18 26.62 27.56
C THR A 8 -3.10 27.69 27.65
N GLY A 9 -2.38 27.73 28.77
CA GLY A 9 -1.23 28.60 28.93
C GLY A 9 -1.56 30.02 29.37
N TYR A 10 -0.51 30.75 29.73
CA TYR A 10 -0.57 32.16 30.08
C TYR A 10 -1.07 33.02 28.91
N ASP A 11 -0.71 32.68 27.67
CA ASP A 11 -1.17 33.37 26.47
C ASP A 11 -2.67 33.21 26.24
N GLY A 12 -3.24 32.09 26.66
CA GLY A 12 -4.68 31.83 26.62
C GLY A 12 -5.47 32.55 27.71
N ARG A 13 -4.85 33.32 28.62
CA ARG A 13 -5.55 33.93 29.75
C ARG A 13 -6.58 34.97 29.30
N LEU A 14 -7.69 35.03 30.05
CA LEU A 14 -8.70 36.06 29.84
C LEU A 14 -8.34 37.30 30.66
N GLY A 15 -8.08 38.41 29.97
CA GLY A 15 -7.92 39.73 30.59
C GLY A 15 -9.24 40.46 30.68
N PHE A 16 -9.61 40.95 31.86
CA PHE A 16 -10.78 41.78 32.07
C PHE A 16 -10.33 43.18 32.48
N SER A 17 -10.91 44.20 31.83
CA SER A 17 -10.72 45.60 32.20
C SER A 17 -12.09 46.23 32.38
N ASP A 18 -12.25 47.02 33.44
CA ASP A 18 -13.53 47.67 33.71
C ASP A 18 -13.74 48.86 32.77
N SER A 19 -14.99 49.14 32.43
CA SER A 19 -15.35 50.34 31.68
C SER A 19 -15.37 51.55 32.63
N THR A 20 -15.42 52.76 32.07
CA THR A 20 -15.52 54.00 32.85
C THR A 20 -16.74 54.03 33.78
N ASP A 21 -17.78 53.24 33.48
CA ASP A 21 -19.01 53.13 34.26
C ASP A 21 -18.91 52.16 35.45
N GLY A 22 -17.77 51.46 35.62
CA GLY A 22 -17.47 50.65 36.80
C GLY A 22 -18.29 49.36 36.93
N LEU A 23 -18.74 48.78 35.80
CA LEU A 23 -19.63 47.63 35.80
C LEU A 23 -19.00 46.40 36.47
N LEU A 24 -17.75 46.04 36.14
CA LEU A 24 -17.08 44.87 36.72
C LEU A 24 -16.83 45.05 38.21
N SER A 25 -16.52 46.27 38.65
CA SER A 25 -16.43 46.64 40.06
C SER A 25 -17.77 46.49 40.77
N SER A 26 -18.87 46.95 40.16
CA SER A 26 -20.23 46.83 40.72
C SER A 26 -20.74 45.39 40.81
N LEU A 27 -20.28 44.54 39.89
CA LEU A 27 -20.55 43.10 39.85
C LEU A 27 -19.58 42.30 40.74
N GLU A 28 -18.62 42.96 41.39
CA GLU A 28 -17.62 42.34 42.25
C GLU A 28 -16.79 41.26 41.52
N VAL A 29 -16.58 41.44 40.21
CA VAL A 29 -15.72 40.59 39.35
C VAL A 29 -14.42 41.33 39.09
N ASN A 30 -13.59 41.47 40.12
CA ASN A 30 -12.27 42.11 40.04
C ASN A 30 -11.21 41.23 40.74
N ALA A 31 -9.93 41.47 40.44
CA ALA A 31 -8.82 40.58 40.78
C ALA A 31 -8.51 40.42 42.29
N ASP A 32 -9.16 41.19 43.16
CA ASP A 32 -8.74 41.38 44.57
C ASP A 32 -9.75 40.86 45.62
N GLN A 33 -10.80 40.11 45.21
CA GLN A 33 -11.87 39.65 46.11
C GLN A 33 -12.33 38.23 45.73
N LEU A 34 -12.34 37.29 46.69
CA LEU A 34 -13.22 36.11 46.58
C LEU A 34 -14.66 36.57 46.79
N ALA A 35 -15.52 36.34 45.80
CA ALA A 35 -16.96 36.59 45.91
C ALA A 35 -17.54 35.79 47.09
N ASN A 36 -18.48 36.38 47.83
CA ASN A 36 -19.22 35.71 48.89
C ASN A 36 -20.63 35.34 48.40
N ASP A 37 -21.21 34.27 48.96
CA ASP A 37 -22.38 33.51 48.47
C ASP A 37 -23.63 34.29 48.03
N THR A 38 -23.71 35.61 48.27
CA THR A 38 -24.88 36.43 47.92
C THR A 38 -24.61 37.47 46.84
N ARG A 39 -23.36 37.85 46.57
CA ARG A 39 -22.97 38.87 45.57
C ARG A 39 -21.56 38.56 45.03
N GLY A 40 -21.43 38.50 43.70
CA GLY A 40 -20.13 38.46 43.02
C GLY A 40 -19.84 37.21 42.19
N GLY A 41 -18.90 37.36 41.24
CA GLY A 41 -18.29 36.26 40.48
C GLY A 41 -16.78 36.19 40.78
N GLU A 42 -16.21 35.00 40.81
CA GLU A 42 -14.79 34.80 41.12
C GLU A 42 -13.92 34.96 39.86
N LEU A 43 -12.90 35.82 39.93
CA LEU A 43 -11.81 35.85 38.97
C LEU A 43 -10.59 35.16 39.58
N THR A 44 -10.19 34.02 39.02
CA THR A 44 -8.99 33.33 39.46
C THR A 44 -7.75 34.13 39.02
N GLU A 45 -6.92 34.56 39.97
CA GLU A 45 -5.62 35.13 39.64
C GLU A 45 -4.68 34.03 39.14
N VAL A 46 -4.23 34.20 37.89
CA VAL A 46 -3.47 33.21 37.14
C VAL A 46 -1.99 33.54 36.97
N GLY A 47 -1.48 34.64 37.55
CA GLY A 47 -0.07 35.07 37.45
C GLY A 47 0.14 36.30 36.55
N THR A 48 1.35 36.87 36.58
CA THR A 48 1.68 38.13 35.89
C THR A 48 2.59 37.95 34.67
N ASP A 49 3.25 36.82 34.54
CA ASP A 49 4.06 36.40 33.41
C ASP A 49 3.98 34.87 33.23
N GLU A 50 4.59 34.33 32.19
CA GLU A 50 4.57 32.89 31.91
C GLU A 50 5.19 32.06 33.04
N SER A 51 6.26 32.53 33.68
CA SER A 51 6.98 31.79 34.73
C SER A 51 6.22 31.71 36.06
N SER A 52 5.38 32.69 36.34
CA SER A 52 4.54 32.76 37.55
C SER A 52 3.11 32.29 37.29
N SER A 53 2.82 31.83 36.06
CA SER A 53 1.47 31.50 35.64
C SER A 53 0.99 30.17 36.20
N LYS A 54 -0.25 30.13 36.70
CA LYS A 54 -0.94 28.88 37.08
C LYS A 54 -1.53 28.13 35.88
N LEU A 55 -1.46 28.71 34.67
CA LEU A 55 -2.02 28.15 33.44
C LEU A 55 -0.97 27.51 32.53
N THR A 56 0.30 27.75 32.79
CA THR A 56 1.42 27.11 32.09
C THR A 56 1.74 25.76 32.72
N SER A 57 2.21 24.83 31.91
CA SER A 57 2.86 23.62 32.39
C SER A 57 4.30 23.94 32.78
N GLU A 58 4.76 23.37 33.88
CA GLU A 58 6.15 23.43 34.34
C GLU A 58 6.62 21.99 34.60
N PHE A 59 7.75 21.61 34.02
CA PHE A 59 8.35 20.29 34.21
C PHE A 59 9.87 20.38 34.16
N THR A 60 10.54 19.35 34.67
CA THR A 60 12.01 19.24 34.61
C THR A 60 12.40 18.12 33.68
N LEU A 61 13.34 18.39 32.79
CA LEU A 61 13.92 17.42 31.85
C LEU A 61 15.44 17.49 31.97
N ASP A 62 16.08 16.40 32.40
CA ASP A 62 17.52 16.33 32.65
C ASP A 62 18.08 17.47 33.51
N GLY A 63 17.29 17.91 34.49
CA GLY A 63 17.64 19.00 35.41
C GLY A 63 17.39 20.42 34.87
N LEU A 64 16.88 20.56 33.65
CA LEU A 64 16.43 21.84 33.10
C LEU A 64 14.92 22.02 33.34
N THR A 65 14.55 23.10 34.03
CA THR A 65 13.15 23.50 34.18
C THR A 65 12.65 24.17 32.91
N LEU A 66 11.56 23.64 32.37
CA LEU A 66 10.90 24.14 31.16
C LEU A 66 9.47 24.55 31.50
N THR A 67 9.04 25.68 30.93
CA THR A 67 7.68 26.20 31.02
C THR A 67 7.04 26.21 29.63
N ARG A 68 5.80 25.75 29.51
CA ARG A 68 5.05 25.75 28.23
C ARG A 68 3.60 26.19 28.41
N ASN A 69 3.04 26.77 27.35
CA ASN A 69 1.63 27.15 27.29
C ASN A 69 0.69 25.98 26.94
N SER A 70 1.22 24.75 26.81
CA SER A 70 0.51 23.54 26.40
C SER A 70 0.96 22.34 27.22
N ASN A 71 0.06 21.38 27.40
CA ASN A 71 0.40 20.06 27.95
C ASN A 71 0.94 19.10 26.89
N THR A 72 0.82 19.44 25.61
CA THR A 72 1.53 18.76 24.51
C THR A 72 2.75 19.59 24.16
N VAL A 73 3.94 19.02 24.34
CA VAL A 73 5.24 19.67 24.17
C VAL A 73 6.01 18.94 23.07
N ASP A 74 6.28 19.62 21.96
CA ASP A 74 6.91 19.08 20.76
C ASP A 74 8.25 19.77 20.40
N ASP A 75 8.68 20.72 21.23
CA ASP A 75 9.85 21.57 21.01
C ASP A 75 10.94 21.39 22.07
N ALA A 76 10.73 20.52 23.06
CA ALA A 76 11.69 20.25 24.13
C ALA A 76 12.81 19.30 23.69
N LEU A 77 12.47 18.33 22.83
CA LEU A 77 13.39 17.34 22.27
C LEU A 77 13.06 17.13 20.80
N GLU A 78 14.07 17.18 19.93
CA GLU A 78 13.87 16.98 18.50
C GLU A 78 13.31 15.59 18.21
N GLY A 79 12.20 15.52 17.46
CA GLY A 79 11.54 14.26 17.10
C GLY A 79 10.72 13.61 18.21
N VAL A 80 10.54 14.25 19.37
CA VAL A 80 9.77 13.71 20.50
C VAL A 80 8.63 14.65 20.86
N THR A 81 7.42 14.10 20.98
CA THR A 81 6.26 14.80 21.54
C THR A 81 5.97 14.26 22.93
N ILE A 82 6.06 15.12 23.94
CA ILE A 82 5.77 14.81 25.34
C ILE A 82 4.36 15.27 25.65
N ASN A 83 3.51 14.37 26.16
CA ASN A 83 2.19 14.72 26.66
C ASN A 83 2.23 14.71 28.20
N LEU A 84 1.85 15.83 28.80
CA LEU A 84 1.83 16.06 30.24
C LEU A 84 0.41 15.83 30.77
N ASP A 85 0.20 14.72 31.46
CA ASP A 85 -1.12 14.34 31.96
C ASP A 85 -1.39 14.86 33.37
N GLU A 86 -0.53 14.51 34.34
CA GLU A 86 -0.72 14.87 35.75
C GLU A 86 0.62 15.17 36.45
N ALA A 87 0.64 16.25 37.23
CA ALA A 87 1.75 16.58 38.10
C ALA A 87 1.66 15.76 39.40
N ASN A 88 2.42 14.66 39.49
CA ASN A 88 2.46 13.79 40.67
C ASN A 88 3.71 13.97 41.55
N GLY A 89 4.66 14.83 41.13
CA GLY A 89 5.89 15.11 41.87
C GLY A 89 6.89 13.95 41.93
N THR A 90 6.66 12.88 41.17
CA THR A 90 7.59 11.74 41.04
C THR A 90 8.33 11.79 39.72
N GLU A 91 9.65 11.60 39.77
CA GLU A 91 10.47 11.50 38.57
C GLU A 91 10.05 10.26 37.75
N SER A 92 9.87 10.46 36.45
CA SER A 92 9.58 9.40 35.49
C SER A 92 10.73 9.30 34.51
N ASN A 93 11.16 8.08 34.21
CA ASN A 93 12.16 7.81 33.18
C ASN A 93 11.45 7.28 31.93
N PHE A 94 11.86 7.76 30.77
CA PHE A 94 11.46 7.21 29.48
C PHE A 94 12.71 6.90 28.66
N GLU A 95 12.58 5.92 27.78
CA GLU A 95 13.66 5.50 26.88
C GLU A 95 13.17 5.65 25.45
N VAL A 96 13.97 6.30 24.62
CA VAL A 96 13.77 6.31 23.17
C VAL A 96 14.65 5.21 22.60
N ALA A 97 14.01 4.16 22.10
CA ALA A 97 14.68 3.01 21.51
C ALA A 97 14.15 2.73 20.11
N SER A 98 14.95 2.01 19.30
CA SER A 98 14.51 1.53 18.00
C SER A 98 13.30 0.60 18.14
N ASP A 99 12.25 0.85 17.36
CA ASP A 99 11.08 -0.03 17.26
C ASP A 99 11.40 -1.25 16.39
N VAL A 100 11.97 -2.27 17.02
CA VAL A 100 12.38 -3.52 16.36
C VAL A 100 11.18 -4.32 15.89
N GLU A 101 10.11 -4.35 16.68
CA GLU A 101 8.90 -5.10 16.36
C GLU A 101 8.19 -4.49 15.14
N GLY A 102 8.04 -3.16 15.11
CA GLY A 102 7.50 -2.45 13.94
C GLY A 102 8.35 -2.67 12.68
N ALA A 103 9.68 -2.64 12.80
CA ALA A 103 10.57 -2.92 11.67
C ALA A 103 10.43 -4.36 11.16
N LYS A 104 10.31 -5.34 12.06
CA LYS A 104 10.08 -6.75 11.71
C LYS A 104 8.78 -6.93 10.95
N THR A 105 7.67 -6.36 11.44
CA THR A 105 6.37 -6.44 10.75
C THR A 105 6.43 -5.88 9.33
N VAL A 106 7.07 -4.72 9.12
CA VAL A 106 7.21 -4.14 7.78
C VAL A 106 8.04 -5.03 6.85
N VAL A 107 9.09 -5.68 7.37
CA VAL A 107 9.91 -6.62 6.61
C VAL A 107 9.13 -7.89 6.26
N GLU A 108 8.35 -8.44 7.19
CA GLU A 108 7.48 -9.60 6.94
C GLU A 108 6.43 -9.29 5.88
N ASP A 109 5.75 -8.15 5.97
CA ASP A 109 4.79 -7.69 4.97
C ASP A 109 5.44 -7.53 3.58
N PHE A 110 6.66 -7.00 3.52
CA PHE A 110 7.43 -6.92 2.28
C PHE A 110 7.74 -8.31 1.71
N ILE A 111 8.24 -9.24 2.53
CA ILE A 111 8.53 -10.62 2.13
C ILE A 111 7.28 -11.29 1.56
N ASP A 112 6.14 -11.15 2.24
CA ASP A 112 4.88 -11.74 1.83
C ASP A 112 4.42 -11.20 0.46
N LYS A 113 4.52 -9.88 0.25
CA LYS A 113 4.15 -9.26 -1.04
C LYS A 113 5.05 -9.68 -2.18
N VAL A 114 6.37 -9.76 -1.95
CA VAL A 114 7.31 -10.25 -2.96
C VAL A 114 7.04 -11.72 -3.28
N ASN A 115 6.76 -12.53 -2.26
CA ASN A 115 6.45 -13.94 -2.43
C ASN A 115 5.13 -14.19 -3.17
N GLU A 116 4.11 -13.37 -2.93
CA GLU A 116 2.84 -13.41 -3.67
C GLU A 116 3.09 -13.24 -5.17
N VAL A 117 3.89 -12.25 -5.57
CA VAL A 117 4.22 -11.99 -6.98
C VAL A 117 5.09 -13.10 -7.58
N ILE A 118 6.14 -13.55 -6.89
CA ILE A 118 7.02 -14.61 -7.37
C ILE A 118 6.25 -15.93 -7.53
N THR A 119 5.37 -16.26 -6.58
CA THR A 119 4.55 -17.47 -6.63
C THR A 119 3.58 -17.40 -7.80
N PHE A 120 2.86 -16.29 -7.96
CA PHE A 120 1.94 -16.07 -9.08
C PHE A 120 2.63 -16.21 -10.44
N LEU A 121 3.78 -15.54 -10.63
CA LEU A 121 4.54 -15.62 -11.87
C LEU A 121 5.06 -17.04 -12.14
N LYS A 122 5.49 -17.75 -11.11
CA LYS A 122 5.96 -19.13 -11.24
C LYS A 122 4.84 -20.06 -11.67
N GLU A 123 3.68 -19.98 -11.03
CA GLU A 123 2.50 -20.80 -11.38
C GLU A 123 2.05 -20.52 -12.82
N GLU A 124 1.91 -19.26 -13.21
CA GLU A 124 1.47 -18.90 -14.55
C GLU A 124 2.50 -19.23 -15.63
N THR A 125 3.79 -19.28 -15.30
CA THR A 125 4.86 -19.58 -16.26
C THR A 125 5.40 -21.01 -16.19
N ASP A 126 4.79 -21.87 -15.38
CA ASP A 126 5.24 -23.25 -15.22
C ASP A 126 5.01 -24.06 -16.51
N LEU A 127 6.06 -24.76 -16.93
CA LEU A 127 6.01 -25.66 -18.09
C LEU A 127 5.37 -27.01 -17.76
N ALA A 128 5.10 -27.30 -16.48
CA ALA A 128 4.62 -28.58 -15.97
C ALA A 128 5.47 -29.76 -16.49
N PRO A 129 6.77 -29.82 -16.14
CA PRO A 129 7.68 -30.86 -16.64
C PRO A 129 7.34 -32.27 -16.14
N SER A 130 6.51 -32.40 -15.09
CA SER A 130 6.13 -33.68 -14.48
C SER A 130 4.71 -34.12 -14.88
N GLU A 131 4.49 -35.45 -14.99
CA GLU A 131 3.14 -35.98 -15.23
C GLU A 131 2.18 -35.64 -14.08
N GLY A 132 1.07 -34.97 -14.40
CA GLY A 132 0.02 -34.60 -13.44
C GLY A 132 0.05 -33.15 -12.95
N GLU A 133 1.04 -32.35 -13.38
CA GLU A 133 1.08 -30.91 -13.13
C GLU A 133 0.26 -30.15 -14.18
N GLU A 134 -0.43 -29.09 -13.75
CA GLU A 134 -1.13 -28.18 -14.67
C GLU A 134 -0.15 -27.17 -15.25
N ARG A 135 -0.17 -27.05 -16.57
CA ARG A 135 0.65 -26.09 -17.30
C ARG A 135 0.10 -24.69 -17.10
N GLY A 136 0.95 -23.74 -16.74
CA GLY A 136 0.56 -22.34 -16.56
C GLY A 136 0.06 -21.68 -17.85
N THR A 137 -0.82 -20.68 -17.73
CA THR A 137 -1.40 -19.98 -18.88
C THR A 137 -0.34 -19.26 -19.72
N LEU A 138 0.72 -18.81 -19.06
CA LEU A 138 1.84 -18.05 -19.63
C LEU A 138 3.12 -18.90 -19.78
N ALA A 139 3.02 -20.23 -19.76
CA ALA A 139 4.15 -21.15 -19.81
C ALA A 139 5.10 -20.91 -21.01
N ASP A 140 4.55 -20.56 -22.18
CA ASP A 140 5.32 -20.26 -23.38
C ASP A 140 5.79 -18.79 -23.47
N ASP A 141 5.39 -17.96 -22.52
CA ASP A 141 5.75 -16.55 -22.49
C ASP A 141 7.15 -16.37 -21.89
N GLY A 142 8.12 -16.11 -22.76
CA GLY A 142 9.51 -15.86 -22.35
C GLY A 142 9.70 -14.56 -21.56
N THR A 143 8.71 -13.66 -21.56
CA THR A 143 8.86 -12.35 -20.94
C THR A 143 8.52 -12.37 -19.46
N PHE A 144 7.44 -13.05 -19.06
CA PHE A 144 7.14 -13.25 -17.64
C PHE A 144 8.16 -14.15 -16.94
N ARG A 145 8.68 -15.16 -17.65
CA ARG A 145 9.82 -15.96 -17.13
C ARG A 145 11.08 -15.12 -16.90
N ARG A 146 11.32 -14.12 -17.76
CA ARG A 146 12.43 -13.18 -17.56
C ARG A 146 12.15 -12.24 -16.39
N LEU A 147 10.91 -11.77 -16.23
CA LEU A 147 10.50 -10.95 -15.09
C LEU A 147 10.73 -11.70 -13.77
N ASP A 148 10.28 -12.94 -13.64
CA ASP A 148 10.51 -13.78 -12.46
C ASP A 148 12.01 -13.89 -12.13
N GLN A 149 12.86 -14.17 -13.13
CA GLN A 149 14.32 -14.21 -12.94
C GLN A 149 14.92 -12.87 -12.51
N GLN A 150 14.43 -11.77 -13.07
CA GLN A 150 14.89 -10.43 -12.75
C GLN A 150 14.48 -10.03 -11.32
N LEU A 151 13.23 -10.28 -10.92
CA LEU A 151 12.76 -9.99 -9.56
C LEU A 151 13.58 -10.75 -8.52
N ARG A 152 13.87 -12.03 -8.75
CA ARG A 152 14.74 -12.83 -7.87
C ARG A 152 16.16 -12.27 -7.77
N THR A 153 16.69 -11.80 -8.89
CA THR A 153 18.04 -11.20 -8.95
C THR A 153 18.05 -9.86 -8.23
N ASP A 154 17.06 -9.00 -8.49
CA ASP A 154 16.91 -7.68 -7.88
C ASP A 154 16.72 -7.80 -6.35
N ALA A 155 16.01 -8.84 -5.89
CA ALA A 155 15.80 -9.15 -4.47
C ALA A 155 17.06 -9.61 -3.72
N THR A 156 17.99 -10.31 -4.40
CA THR A 156 19.12 -10.98 -3.74
C THR A 156 20.47 -10.32 -4.01
N SER A 157 20.53 -9.39 -4.99
CA SER A 157 21.76 -8.71 -5.35
C SER A 157 22.18 -7.70 -4.28
N PRO A 158 23.48 -7.53 -4.04
CA PRO A 158 23.99 -6.47 -3.18
C PRO A 158 23.46 -5.08 -3.59
N VAL A 159 23.30 -4.21 -2.61
CA VAL A 159 22.87 -2.81 -2.76
C VAL A 159 24.08 -1.89 -2.65
N ASP A 160 24.20 -0.95 -3.57
CA ASP A 160 25.31 0.00 -3.60
C ASP A 160 25.29 0.94 -2.38
N GLY A 161 26.47 1.26 -1.86
CA GLY A 161 26.63 2.19 -0.74
C GLY A 161 26.29 1.63 0.64
N GLN A 162 26.01 0.33 0.76
CA GLN A 162 25.81 -0.32 2.06
C GLN A 162 27.13 -0.66 2.77
N PRO A 163 27.14 -0.63 4.11
CA PRO A 163 28.30 -1.04 4.91
C PRO A 163 28.57 -2.56 4.79
N GLU A 164 29.81 -2.98 5.07
CA GLU A 164 30.18 -4.39 5.11
C GLU A 164 29.41 -5.14 6.20
N GLY A 165 28.90 -6.34 5.88
CA GLY A 165 28.18 -7.20 6.82
C GLY A 165 26.71 -6.83 7.03
N LEU A 166 26.17 -5.90 6.24
CA LEU A 166 24.72 -5.62 6.13
C LEU A 166 24.29 -5.61 4.65
N ASN A 167 24.99 -6.37 3.79
CA ASN A 167 24.79 -6.36 2.35
C ASN A 167 25.25 -7.67 1.69
N PRO A 168 24.34 -8.51 1.16
CA PRO A 168 22.95 -8.25 0.76
C PRO A 168 21.93 -8.52 1.88
N LEU A 169 20.63 -8.64 1.54
CA LEU A 169 19.54 -9.03 2.46
C LEU A 169 19.87 -10.26 3.34
N ALA A 170 20.67 -11.20 2.81
CA ALA A 170 21.08 -12.39 3.54
C ALA A 170 21.89 -12.06 4.80
N ASP A 171 22.67 -10.97 4.80
CA ASP A 171 23.47 -10.54 5.95
C ASP A 171 22.59 -10.03 7.11
N ILE A 172 21.36 -9.59 6.81
CA ILE A 172 20.36 -9.20 7.82
C ILE A 172 19.32 -10.30 8.08
N GLY A 173 19.62 -11.54 7.68
CA GLY A 173 18.80 -12.71 7.99
C GLY A 173 17.66 -13.00 7.01
N ILE A 174 17.57 -12.30 5.88
CA ILE A 174 16.54 -12.54 4.86
C ILE A 174 17.15 -13.31 3.68
N GLU A 175 16.72 -14.55 3.47
CA GLU A 175 17.30 -15.44 2.46
C GLU A 175 16.29 -15.82 1.38
N ALA A 176 16.79 -16.13 0.19
CA ALA A 176 15.98 -16.75 -0.86
C ALA A 176 15.94 -18.27 -0.71
N ASN A 177 14.75 -18.84 -0.79
CA ASN A 177 14.51 -20.27 -0.93
C ASN A 177 14.90 -20.76 -2.33
N ARG A 178 14.99 -22.09 -2.49
CA ARG A 178 15.29 -22.73 -3.79
C ARG A 178 14.28 -22.39 -4.88
N ASP A 179 13.04 -22.12 -4.48
CA ASP A 179 11.97 -21.72 -5.38
C ASP A 179 11.96 -20.22 -5.67
N GLY A 180 12.92 -19.45 -5.14
CA GLY A 180 13.10 -18.00 -5.32
C GLY A 180 12.27 -17.12 -4.40
N THR A 181 11.39 -17.68 -3.57
CA THR A 181 10.68 -16.92 -2.53
C THR A 181 11.67 -16.45 -1.46
N LEU A 182 11.41 -15.32 -0.82
CA LEU A 182 12.15 -14.80 0.31
C LEU A 182 11.62 -15.39 1.63
N LYS A 183 12.48 -15.50 2.63
CA LYS A 183 12.10 -15.85 4.01
C LYS A 183 13.00 -15.15 5.01
N LEU A 184 12.42 -14.78 6.15
CA LEU A 184 13.19 -14.39 7.32
C LEU A 184 13.75 -15.68 7.96
N SER A 185 15.05 -15.91 7.78
CA SER A 185 15.75 -17.10 8.25
C SER A 185 16.45 -16.90 9.59
N ASP A 186 16.87 -15.67 9.87
CA ASP A 186 17.48 -15.28 11.13
C ASP A 186 16.84 -13.98 11.64
N GLU A 187 15.88 -14.12 12.55
CA GLU A 187 15.23 -12.97 13.18
C GLU A 187 16.22 -12.14 13.99
N ASN A 188 17.18 -12.76 14.69
CA ASN A 188 18.13 -12.04 15.53
C ASN A 188 19.05 -11.15 14.69
N ALA A 189 19.48 -11.63 13.52
CA ALA A 189 20.28 -10.82 12.59
C ALA A 189 19.53 -9.56 12.14
N LEU A 190 18.23 -9.68 11.86
CA LEU A 190 17.39 -8.52 11.53
C LEU A 190 17.25 -7.59 12.74
N GLU A 191 16.93 -8.13 13.92
CA GLU A 191 16.79 -7.33 15.14
C GLU A 191 18.08 -6.57 15.47
N ASP A 192 19.24 -7.23 15.37
CA ASP A 192 20.54 -6.63 15.63
C ASP A 192 20.88 -5.56 14.58
N ALA A 193 20.54 -5.78 13.32
CA ALA A 193 20.70 -4.78 12.28
C ALA A 193 19.84 -3.53 12.55
N VAL A 194 18.58 -3.72 12.97
CA VAL A 194 17.66 -2.62 13.29
C VAL A 194 18.10 -1.85 14.54
N ARG A 195 18.54 -2.56 15.59
CA ARG A 195 19.00 -1.92 16.84
C ARG A 195 20.27 -1.11 16.63
N ASN A 196 21.24 -1.67 15.90
CA ASN A 196 22.58 -1.10 15.82
C ASN A 196 22.80 -0.21 14.59
N ASN A 197 22.06 -0.43 13.49
CA ASN A 197 22.26 0.25 12.20
C ASN A 197 20.94 0.50 11.46
N GLN A 198 19.95 1.10 12.14
CA GLN A 198 18.62 1.34 11.56
C GLN A 198 18.65 2.05 10.21
N ASP A 199 19.54 3.03 10.03
CA ASP A 199 19.65 3.77 8.77
C ASP A 199 20.22 2.92 7.62
N ALA A 200 21.11 1.97 7.92
CA ALA A 200 21.59 1.01 6.92
C ALA A 200 20.45 0.09 6.49
N VAL A 201 19.65 -0.42 7.44
CA VAL A 201 18.46 -1.22 7.12
C VAL A 201 17.49 -0.42 6.24
N LYS A 202 17.16 0.83 6.62
CA LYS A 202 16.30 1.70 5.78
C LYS A 202 16.88 1.88 4.37
N SER A 203 18.19 2.12 4.26
CA SER A 203 18.86 2.33 2.98
C SER A 203 18.92 1.06 2.13
N LEU A 204 19.06 -0.12 2.74
CA LEU A 204 19.08 -1.41 2.05
C LEU A 204 17.76 -1.66 1.29
N PHE A 205 16.63 -1.23 1.86
CA PHE A 205 15.32 -1.34 1.20
C PHE A 205 15.00 -0.14 0.30
N ASN A 206 15.17 1.10 0.80
CA ASN A 206 14.55 2.30 0.22
C ASN A 206 15.54 3.29 -0.43
N SER A 207 16.84 2.98 -0.51
CA SER A 207 17.76 3.82 -1.28
C SER A 207 17.40 3.80 -2.77
N SER A 208 18.03 4.67 -3.56
CA SER A 208 17.85 4.68 -5.02
C SER A 208 18.16 3.34 -5.69
N ASP A 209 19.04 2.55 -5.07
CA ASP A 209 19.44 1.22 -5.49
C ASP A 209 18.95 0.13 -4.51
N GLY A 210 18.07 0.52 -3.58
CA GLY A 210 17.54 -0.36 -2.56
C GLY A 210 16.65 -1.45 -3.14
N VAL A 211 16.51 -2.56 -2.42
CA VAL A 211 15.80 -3.74 -2.92
C VAL A 211 14.34 -3.44 -3.24
N ALA A 212 13.63 -2.70 -2.38
CA ALA A 212 12.23 -2.34 -2.63
C ALA A 212 12.10 -1.44 -3.86
N THR A 213 12.98 -0.44 -3.97
CA THR A 213 13.05 0.46 -5.14
C THR A 213 13.31 -0.30 -6.44
N ARG A 214 14.24 -1.25 -6.46
CA ARG A 214 14.55 -2.06 -7.65
C ARG A 214 13.35 -2.90 -8.08
N LEU A 215 12.68 -3.55 -7.12
CA LEU A 215 11.51 -4.39 -7.37
C LEU A 215 10.32 -3.55 -7.87
N GLU A 216 10.04 -2.41 -7.24
CA GLU A 216 9.00 -1.47 -7.67
C GLU A 216 9.24 -1.03 -9.12
N ASN A 217 10.44 -0.50 -9.42
CA ASN A 217 10.80 -0.09 -10.78
C ASN A 217 10.69 -1.23 -11.80
N ARG A 218 10.97 -2.48 -11.40
CA ARG A 218 10.85 -3.65 -12.26
C ARG A 218 9.39 -3.95 -12.59
N VAL A 219 8.53 -3.94 -11.58
CA VAL A 219 7.09 -4.21 -11.73
C VAL A 219 6.41 -3.08 -12.49
N ASP A 220 6.77 -1.83 -12.23
CA ASP A 220 6.20 -0.65 -12.90
C ASP A 220 6.36 -0.70 -14.42
N GLN A 221 7.50 -1.19 -14.92
CA GLN A 221 7.73 -1.40 -16.36
C GLN A 221 6.75 -2.37 -17.03
N PHE A 222 5.95 -3.10 -16.25
CA PHE A 222 4.95 -4.04 -16.74
C PHE A 222 3.52 -3.53 -16.54
N VAL A 223 3.22 -2.91 -15.39
CA VAL A 223 1.84 -2.62 -14.94
C VAL A 223 1.36 -1.19 -15.19
N GLY A 224 2.22 -0.25 -15.59
CA GLY A 224 1.79 1.11 -15.88
C GLY A 224 1.00 1.24 -17.19
N ALA A 225 0.31 2.38 -17.34
CA ALA A 225 -0.56 2.63 -18.48
C ALA A 225 0.24 2.77 -19.78
N GLY A 226 -0.03 1.92 -20.76
CA GLY A 226 0.70 1.83 -22.02
C GLY A 226 1.99 1.01 -21.94
N ASP A 227 2.25 0.33 -20.81
CA ASP A 227 3.40 -0.55 -20.65
C ASP A 227 3.16 -1.92 -21.29
N LEU A 228 4.03 -2.87 -20.93
CA LEU A 228 4.10 -4.16 -21.59
C LEU A 228 2.82 -4.99 -21.47
N LEU A 229 2.13 -4.95 -20.32
CA LEU A 229 0.89 -5.70 -20.14
C LEU A 229 -0.21 -5.19 -21.06
N ASP A 230 -0.43 -3.88 -21.09
CA ASP A 230 -1.40 -3.24 -21.98
C ASP A 230 -1.11 -3.57 -23.44
N SER A 231 0.16 -3.42 -23.87
CA SER A 231 0.55 -3.74 -25.24
C SER A 231 0.34 -5.21 -25.62
N ARG A 232 0.46 -6.14 -24.67
CA ARG A 232 0.19 -7.56 -24.90
C ARG A 232 -1.29 -7.85 -25.00
N THR A 233 -2.08 -7.31 -24.07
CA THR A 233 -3.55 -7.41 -24.08
C THR A 233 -4.09 -6.90 -25.42
N ASP A 234 -3.69 -5.71 -25.85
CA ASP A 234 -4.08 -5.13 -27.14
C ASP A 234 -3.71 -6.00 -28.35
N SER A 235 -2.59 -6.73 -28.26
CA SER A 235 -2.13 -7.61 -29.34
C SER A 235 -2.92 -8.91 -29.40
N ILE A 236 -3.31 -9.43 -28.23
CA ILE A 236 -4.18 -10.60 -28.08
C ILE A 236 -5.59 -10.26 -28.54
N ASP A 237 -6.16 -9.14 -28.10
CA ASP A 237 -7.50 -8.67 -28.48
C ASP A 237 -7.63 -8.50 -29.99
N ARG A 238 -6.67 -7.82 -30.62
CA ARG A 238 -6.64 -7.72 -32.10
C ARG A 238 -6.48 -9.09 -32.78
N GLY A 239 -5.87 -10.06 -32.09
CA GLY A 239 -5.77 -11.44 -32.53
C GLY A 239 -7.13 -12.14 -32.52
N ILE A 240 -7.87 -11.97 -31.43
CA ILE A 240 -9.24 -12.46 -31.24
C ILE A 240 -10.15 -11.88 -32.34
N ASP A 241 -10.13 -10.56 -32.54
CA ASP A 241 -10.95 -9.90 -33.57
C ASP A 241 -10.71 -10.51 -34.98
N ARG A 242 -9.44 -10.74 -35.34
CA ARG A 242 -9.09 -11.35 -36.63
C ARG A 242 -9.53 -12.82 -36.73
N MET A 243 -9.59 -13.54 -35.62
CA MET A 243 -10.09 -14.91 -35.62
C MET A 243 -11.60 -14.93 -35.76
N ASP A 244 -12.31 -14.03 -35.09
CA ASP A 244 -13.76 -13.87 -35.20
C ASP A 244 -14.17 -13.52 -36.64
N ASP A 245 -13.50 -12.54 -37.27
CA ASP A 245 -13.71 -12.20 -38.67
C ASP A 245 -13.52 -13.40 -39.63
N ARG A 246 -12.58 -14.30 -39.31
CA ARG A 246 -12.32 -15.50 -40.11
C ARG A 246 -13.39 -16.56 -39.89
N ILE A 247 -13.89 -16.72 -38.66
CA ILE A 247 -14.98 -17.63 -38.33
C ILE A 247 -16.23 -17.22 -39.12
N ASP A 248 -16.59 -15.93 -39.09
CA ASP A 248 -17.73 -15.40 -39.84
C ASP A 248 -17.63 -15.69 -41.35
N GLN A 249 -16.45 -15.48 -41.94
CA GLN A 249 -16.21 -15.80 -43.34
C GLN A 249 -16.30 -17.30 -43.65
N PHE A 250 -15.90 -18.17 -42.72
CA PHE A 250 -16.05 -19.61 -42.87
C PHE A 250 -17.51 -20.04 -42.79
N ASP A 251 -18.27 -19.48 -41.86
CA ASP A 251 -19.68 -19.77 -41.68
C ASP A 251 -20.49 -19.38 -42.93
N GLU A 252 -20.25 -18.18 -43.49
CA GLU A 252 -20.87 -17.79 -44.76
C GLU A 252 -20.56 -18.77 -45.91
N ARG A 253 -19.33 -19.29 -45.97
CA ARG A 253 -18.92 -20.27 -46.99
C ARG A 253 -19.62 -21.62 -46.78
N LEU A 254 -19.74 -22.07 -45.54
CA LEU A 254 -20.44 -23.30 -45.19
C LEU A 254 -21.93 -23.21 -45.56
N GLU A 255 -22.57 -22.07 -45.29
CA GLU A 255 -23.97 -21.83 -45.69
C GLU A 255 -24.17 -21.89 -47.21
N ARG A 256 -23.32 -21.17 -47.98
CA ARG A 256 -23.38 -21.21 -49.45
C ARG A 256 -23.16 -22.62 -49.98
N ARG A 257 -22.24 -23.38 -49.38
CA ARG A 257 -21.97 -24.76 -49.76
C ARG A 257 -23.15 -25.68 -49.45
N GLN A 258 -23.79 -25.51 -48.29
CA GLN A 258 -25.00 -26.23 -47.92
C GLN A 258 -26.12 -25.95 -48.94
N GLN A 259 -26.33 -24.69 -49.33
CA GLN A 259 -27.36 -24.35 -50.32
C GLN A 259 -27.07 -25.00 -51.68
N GLN A 260 -25.83 -24.93 -52.17
CA GLN A 260 -25.44 -25.59 -53.42
C GLN A 260 -25.68 -27.11 -53.39
N LEU A 261 -25.40 -27.76 -52.25
CA LEU A 261 -25.65 -29.20 -52.09
C LEU A 261 -27.16 -29.50 -52.08
N ARG A 262 -27.98 -28.68 -51.43
CA ARG A 262 -29.45 -28.79 -51.46
C ARG A 262 -30.00 -28.66 -52.88
N ASP A 263 -29.53 -27.66 -53.65
CA ASP A 263 -29.96 -27.43 -55.02
C ASP A 263 -29.54 -28.59 -55.94
N ARG A 264 -28.31 -29.10 -55.77
CA ARG A 264 -27.82 -30.24 -56.53
C ARG A 264 -28.63 -31.51 -56.22
N PHE A 265 -28.99 -31.72 -54.95
CA PHE A 265 -29.84 -32.84 -54.55
C PHE A 265 -31.25 -32.73 -55.14
N ALA A 266 -31.86 -31.53 -55.12
CA ALA A 266 -33.17 -31.29 -55.73
C ALA A 266 -33.16 -31.56 -57.25
N ASN A 267 -32.11 -31.13 -57.95
CA ASN A 267 -31.93 -31.40 -59.38
C ASN A 267 -31.76 -32.90 -59.68
N VAL A 268 -30.98 -33.61 -58.87
CA VAL A 268 -30.84 -35.08 -59.00
C VAL A 268 -32.19 -35.76 -58.79
N GLN A 269 -32.98 -35.35 -57.78
CA GLN A 269 -34.32 -35.89 -57.57
C GLN A 269 -35.27 -35.62 -58.76
N SER A 270 -35.24 -34.41 -59.32
CA SER A 270 -36.02 -34.08 -60.52
C SER A 270 -35.63 -34.96 -61.72
N THR A 271 -34.32 -35.15 -61.92
CA THR A 271 -33.78 -36.01 -62.98
C THR A 271 -34.22 -37.46 -62.80
N ILE A 272 -34.16 -38.00 -61.57
CA ILE A 272 -34.64 -39.35 -61.25
C ILE A 272 -36.14 -39.49 -61.53
N ARG A 273 -36.96 -38.50 -61.16
CA ARG A 273 -38.41 -38.52 -61.46
C ARG A 273 -38.69 -38.50 -62.96
N SER A 274 -37.94 -37.70 -63.73
CA SER A 274 -38.03 -37.67 -65.19
C SER A 274 -37.62 -39.00 -65.83
N LEU A 275 -36.56 -39.63 -65.32
CA LEU A 275 -36.12 -40.94 -65.80
C LEU A 275 -37.15 -42.03 -65.47
N ALA A 276 -37.72 -42.01 -64.27
CA ALA A 276 -38.77 -42.94 -63.86
C ALA A 276 -40.04 -42.81 -64.71
N SER A 277 -40.46 -41.57 -65.03
CA SER A 277 -41.63 -41.34 -65.90
C SER A 277 -41.37 -41.77 -67.35
N GLN A 278 -40.15 -41.55 -67.86
CA GLN A 278 -39.72 -42.07 -69.17
C GLN A 278 -39.72 -43.59 -69.19
N GLN A 279 -39.20 -44.23 -68.15
CA GLN A 279 -39.18 -45.69 -68.04
C GLN A 279 -40.61 -46.28 -68.00
N GLN A 280 -41.53 -45.68 -67.24
CA GLN A 280 -42.95 -46.07 -67.25
C GLN A 280 -43.61 -45.90 -68.62
N ALA A 281 -43.34 -44.79 -69.32
CA ALA A 281 -43.89 -44.55 -70.65
C ALA A 281 -43.39 -45.56 -71.70
N ILE A 282 -42.13 -46.02 -71.57
CA ILE A 282 -41.57 -47.07 -72.41
C ILE A 282 -42.20 -48.42 -72.08
N SER A 283 -42.31 -48.77 -70.79
CA SER A 283 -42.94 -50.03 -70.36
C SER A 283 -44.42 -50.13 -70.71
N ALA A 284 -45.15 -49.02 -70.81
CA ALA A 284 -46.55 -49.01 -71.24
C ALA A 284 -46.74 -49.14 -72.77
N ARG A 285 -45.66 -49.03 -73.55
CA ARG A 285 -45.66 -49.17 -75.02
C ARG A 285 -45.20 -50.55 -75.51
N LEU A 286 -44.71 -51.39 -74.62
CA LEU A 286 -44.39 -52.81 -74.84
C LEU A 286 -45.57 -53.67 -74.40
#